data_AF-A0A3C0IY53-F1
#
_entry.id   AF-A0A3C0IY53-F1
#
_cell.length_a   1.000
_cell.length_b   1.000
_cell.length_c   1.000
_cell.angle_alpha   90.00
_cell.angle_beta   90.00
_cell.angle_gamma   90.00
#
_symmetry.space_group_name_H-M   'P 1'
#
loop_
_entity.id
_entity.type
_entity.pdbx_description
1 polymer ?
#
loop_
_entity_poly.entity_id
_entity_poly.type
_entity_poly.pdbx_seq_one_letter_code
_entity_poly.pdbx_strand_id
1 'polypeptide(L)' 'LIKRLRQILGDEGLLLGVIKDEMIAIRDKFGDARRTEITEEAPDIEMEDLIAREDVVVTMSHQGYIKRLPVNTYR' A
#
# COMPACT_ATOMS: atom_id res chain seq x y z
N LEU A 1 37.35 34.19 -8.81
CA LEU A 1 36.51 33.18 -9.50
C LEU A 1 37.34 32.05 -10.13
N ILE A 2 38.27 32.34 -11.06
CA ILE A 2 39.07 31.33 -11.79
C ILE A 2 39.85 30.38 -10.85
N LYS A 3 40.44 30.89 -9.77
CA LYS A 3 41.18 30.09 -8.78
C LYS A 3 40.32 29.00 -8.12
N ARG A 4 39.08 29.34 -7.75
CA ARG A 4 38.14 28.41 -7.09
C ARG A 4 37.66 27.32 -8.04
N LEU A 5 37.34 27.69 -9.29
CA LEU A 5 36.92 26.71 -10.31
C LEU A 5 38.06 25.72 -10.63
N ARG A 6 39.30 26.19 -10.69
CA ARG A 6 40.47 25.31 -10.85
C ARG A 6 40.70 24.38 -9.66
N GLN A 7 40.43 24.83 -8.44
CA GLN A 7 40.49 23.97 -7.25
C GLN A 7 39.42 22.87 -7.29
N ILE A 8 38.19 23.21 -7.68
CA ILE A 8 37.10 22.23 -7.82
C ILE A 8 37.43 21.20 -8.91
N LEU A 9 38.04 21.62 -10.01
CA LEU A 9 38.46 20.71 -11.08
C LEU A 9 39.68 19.84 -10.71
N GLY A 10 40.46 20.24 -9.71
CA GLY A 10 41.69 19.55 -9.30
C GLY A 10 41.53 18.62 -8.09
N ASP A 11 40.36 18.60 -7.45
CA ASP A 11 40.09 17.85 -6.24
C ASP A 11 38.68 17.23 -6.34
N GLU A 12 38.65 15.90 -6.44
CA GLU A 12 37.41 15.12 -6.57
C GLU A 12 36.50 15.24 -5.34
N GLY A 13 37.06 15.38 -4.14
CA GLY A 13 36.29 15.53 -2.91
C GLY A 13 35.55 16.88 -2.87
N LEU A 14 36.21 17.94 -3.32
CA LEU A 14 35.59 19.26 -3.48
C LEU A 14 34.48 19.23 -4.53
N LEU A 15 34.69 18.55 -5.66
CA LEU A 15 33.67 18.40 -6.70
C LEU A 15 32.42 17.67 -6.18
N LEU A 16 32.60 16.53 -5.51
CA LEU A 16 31.50 15.77 -4.92
C LEU A 16 30.76 16.55 -3.84
N GLY A 17 31.47 17.37 -3.06
CA GLY A 17 30.88 18.29 -2.10
C GLY A 17 29.94 19.30 -2.77
N VAL A 18 30.41 19.95 -3.83
CA VAL A 18 29.59 20.90 -4.62
C VAL A 18 28.36 20.22 -5.20
N ILE A 19 28.51 19.02 -5.79
CA ILE A 19 27.39 18.26 -6.35
C ILE A 19 26.35 17.94 -5.27
N LYS A 20 26.80 17.49 -4.09
CA LYS A 20 25.91 17.17 -2.98
C LYS A 20 25.12 18.41 -2.52
N ASP A 21 25.79 19.54 -2.37
CA ASP A 21 25.15 20.79 -1.96
C ASP A 21 24.10 21.24 -2.98
N GLU A 22 24.42 21.13 -4.28
CA GLU A 22 23.48 21.43 -5.35
C GLU A 22 22.27 20.47 -5.35
N MET A 23 22.48 19.17 -5.13
CA MET A 23 21.39 18.20 -5.03
C MET A 23 20.48 18.46 -3.82
N ILE A 24 21.06 18.85 -2.67
CA ILE A 24 20.28 19.26 -1.49
C ILE A 24 19.45 20.50 -1.81
N ALA A 25 20.04 21.52 -2.44
CA ALA A 25 19.32 22.72 -2.82
C ALA A 25 18.15 22.45 -3.79
N ILE A 26 18.33 21.51 -4.73
CA ILE A 26 17.26 21.08 -5.64
C ILE A 26 16.15 20.35 -4.86
N ARG A 27 16.51 19.41 -3.99
CA ARG A 27 15.56 18.69 -3.14
C ARG A 27 14.75 19.64 -2.28
N ASP A 28 15.38 20.62 -1.65
CA ASP A 28 14.70 21.54 -0.73
C ASP A 28 13.82 22.56 -1.48
N LYS A 29 14.19 22.90 -2.72
CA LYS A 29 13.42 23.83 -3.57
C LYS A 29 12.21 23.17 -4.24
N PHE A 30 12.32 21.91 -4.63
CA PHE A 30 11.33 21.24 -5.49
C PHE A 30 10.75 19.94 -4.91
N GLY A 31 11.22 19.50 -3.74
CA GLY A 31 10.72 18.31 -3.09
C GLY A 31 9.32 18.50 -2.52
N ASP A 32 8.49 17.47 -2.68
CA ASP A 32 7.18 17.37 -2.06
C ASP A 32 7.09 16.14 -1.15
N ALA A 33 6.08 16.10 -0.29
CA ALA A 33 5.83 14.95 0.54
C ALA A 33 5.39 13.75 -0.32
N ARG A 34 5.83 12.55 0.05
CA ARG A 34 5.40 11.31 -0.61
C ARG A 34 3.88 11.19 -0.50
N ARG A 35 3.21 11.08 -1.64
CA ARG A 35 1.74 11.01 -1.72
C ARG A 35 1.15 9.64 -1.40
N THR A 36 1.97 8.60 -1.49
CA THR A 36 1.55 7.20 -1.32
C THR A 36 2.19 6.57 -0.09
N GLU A 37 1.47 5.68 0.55
CA GLU A 37 1.97 4.85 1.64
C GLU A 37 2.28 3.46 1.11
N ILE A 38 3.28 2.80 1.70
CA ILE A 38 3.54 1.38 1.45
C ILE A 38 2.82 0.63 2.56
N THR A 39 1.77 -0.09 2.19
CA THR A 39 0.98 -0.91 3.10
C THR A 39 1.31 -2.38 2.89
N GLU A 40 1.01 -3.21 3.89
CA GLU A 40 1.06 -4.66 3.72
C GLU A 40 0.00 -5.10 2.70
N GLU A 41 0.22 -6.28 2.14
CA GLU A 41 -0.69 -6.85 1.14
C GLU A 41 -2.10 -6.99 1.75
N ALA A 42 -3.10 -6.54 0.99
CA ALA A 42 -4.48 -6.74 1.41
C ALA A 42 -4.75 -8.25 1.53
N PRO A 43 -5.58 -8.70 2.48
CA PRO A 43 -5.99 -10.09 2.52
C PRO A 43 -6.63 -10.46 1.19
N ASP A 44 -6.26 -11.62 0.66
CA ASP A 44 -6.87 -12.17 -0.54
C ASP A 44 -8.37 -12.31 -0.31
N ILE A 45 -9.16 -11.81 -1.26
CA ILE A 45 -10.62 -11.95 -1.26
C ILE A 45 -10.93 -13.26 -1.97
N GLU A 46 -11.41 -14.25 -1.22
CA GLU A 46 -11.84 -15.52 -1.79
C GLU A 46 -13.25 -15.39 -2.40
N MET A 47 -13.61 -16.29 -3.30
CA MET A 47 -14.92 -16.26 -3.96
C MET A 47 -16.07 -16.41 -2.94
N GLU A 48 -15.83 -17.14 -1.85
CA GLU A 48 -16.77 -17.38 -0.76
C GLU A 48 -17.11 -16.10 0.02
N ASP A 49 -16.18 -15.14 0.13
CA ASP A 49 -16.40 -13.87 0.82
C ASP A 49 -17.39 -12.96 0.08
N LEU A 50 -17.60 -13.21 -1.22
CA LEU A 50 -18.59 -12.50 -2.02
C LEU A 50 -20.02 -13.03 -1.82
N ILE A 51 -20.18 -14.19 -1.18
CA ILE A 51 -21.48 -14.77 -0.88
C ILE A 51 -22.08 -14.07 0.33
N ALA A 52 -23.25 -13.47 0.16
CA ALA A 52 -23.97 -12.82 1.24
C ALA A 52 -24.24 -13.80 2.39
N ARG A 53 -23.91 -13.38 3.63
CA ARG A 53 -24.23 -14.14 4.83
C ARG A 53 -25.72 -14.05 5.12
N GLU A 54 -26.39 -15.18 5.14
CA GLU A 54 -27.81 -15.29 5.46
C GLU A 54 -28.01 -16.16 6.70
N ASP A 55 -28.82 -15.68 7.65
CA ASP A 55 -29.27 -16.51 8.77
C ASP A 55 -30.28 -17.54 8.25
N VAL A 56 -29.91 -18.82 8.39
CA VAL A 56 -30.71 -19.96 7.93
C VAL A 56 -31.05 -20.90 9.07
N VAL A 57 -32.25 -21.50 9.00
CA VAL A 57 -32.67 -22.60 9.85
C VAL A 57 -32.48 -23.91 9.08
N VAL A 58 -31.81 -24.88 9.70
CA VAL A 58 -31.68 -26.23 9.18
C VAL A 58 -32.57 -27.15 10.01
N THR A 59 -33.54 -27.78 9.37
CA THR A 59 -34.48 -28.70 10.03
C THR A 59 -34.26 -30.13 9.54
N MET A 60 -34.31 -31.10 10.46
CA MET A 60 -34.22 -32.53 10.16
C MET A 60 -35.50 -33.24 10.61
N SER A 61 -36.14 -34.02 9.73
CA SER A 61 -37.29 -34.84 10.09
C SER A 61 -36.87 -36.16 10.75
N HIS A 62 -37.80 -36.82 11.46
CA HIS A 62 -37.56 -38.15 12.03
C HIS A 62 -37.24 -39.22 10.98
N GLN A 63 -37.65 -39.02 9.72
CA GLN A 63 -37.34 -39.90 8.59
C GLN A 63 -36.03 -39.53 7.87
N GLY A 64 -35.28 -38.53 8.38
CA GLY A 64 -33.96 -38.16 7.87
C GLY A 64 -33.96 -37.10 6.77
N TYR A 65 -35.07 -36.41 6.49
CA TYR A 65 -35.08 -35.32 5.52
C TYR A 65 -34.47 -34.05 6.11
N ILE A 66 -33.49 -33.47 5.41
CA ILE A 66 -32.81 -32.22 5.79
C ILE A 66 -33.25 -31.10 4.85
N LYS A 67 -33.69 -29.96 5.40
CA LYS A 67 -34.06 -28.77 4.65
C LYS A 67 -33.41 -27.52 5.24
N ARG A 68 -32.93 -26.61 4.37
CA ARG A 68 -32.47 -25.26 4.72
C ARG A 68 -33.47 -24.21 4.28
N LEU A 69 -33.78 -23.24 5.14
CA LEU A 69 -34.68 -22.12 4.85
C LEU A 69 -34.15 -20.84 5.51
N PRO A 70 -34.27 -19.65 4.89
CA PRO A 70 -33.99 -18.39 5.57
C PRO A 70 -34.89 -18.21 6.79
N VAL A 71 -34.37 -17.62 7.87
CA VAL A 71 -35.13 -17.39 9.12
C VAL A 71 -36.43 -16.63 8.88
N ASN A 72 -36.42 -15.66 7.95
CA ASN A 72 -37.59 -14.86 7.59
C ASN A 72 -38.75 -15.71 7.00
N THR A 73 -38.44 -16.84 6.36
CA THR A 73 -39.43 -17.75 5.76
C THR A 73 -39.94 -18.79 6.76
N TYR A 74 -39.23 -19.05 7.85
CA TYR A 74 -39.62 -20.05 8.86
C TYR A 74 -40.63 -19.52 9.88
N ARG A 75 -40.69 -18.19 10.07
CA ARG A 75 -41.54 -17.52 11.05
C ARG A 75 -43.03 -17.75 10.79
#